data_AF-D7NG08-F1
#
_entry.id   AF-D7NG08-F1
#
_cell.length_a   1.000
_cell.length_b   1.000
_cell.length_c   1.000
_cell.angle_alpha   90.00
_cell.angle_beta   90.00
_cell.angle_gamma   90.00
#
_symmetry.space_group_name_H-M   'P 1'
#
loop_
_entity.id
_entity.type
_entity.pdbx_description
1 polymer ?
#
loop_
_entity_poly.entity_id
_entity_poly.type
_entity_poly.pdbx_seq_one_letter_code
_entity_poly.pdbx_strand_id
1 'polypeptide(L)'
;MKKTLPLILLFAVAVMPIQCSTKTKEKAVTASQQPTTFPTKYDSILTKEQLKAMGIDWNNLKKHLKLQELAWCGGDFRDDQSQPRYEPTKEDFMLTLPFVEYYLQTHGYKKPSADLFQKRIKAVFGKQIDTNNAKPYQSLSSDGSYDFASTYYALCEKGIVTFNWLLNDLISIQGDKIVLSSCFFKQIMALNNFVIYDDATAFKILKTMTTNKEFEEGYGGIGDIYGGEDILHELFYTYKYYGNQLLNQWTFTSNEESPTTFFQNIFTKSGNDKLIVNTPLIETIERNTTGNDHDYYDQHFALYVAQLLQDEKNMNVNHFNIEQKAHIFCYFANSEYKMRKRYEEYMIPDDPDATWDQTAWTAVLMKDCKSIYETARAHNFYGICKPAIMKEIAEKWGTREY
;
A
#
# COMPACT_ATOMS: atom_id res chain seq x y z
N MET A 1 0.30 47.63 -50.88
CA MET A 1 1.59 48.35 -50.77
C MET A 1 2.20 48.09 -49.38
N LYS A 2 3.46 47.62 -49.38
CA LYS A 2 4.52 47.60 -48.32
C LYS A 2 4.07 47.33 -46.85
N LYS A 3 4.25 46.12 -46.30
CA LYS A 3 5.49 45.49 -45.72
C LYS A 3 6.17 46.32 -44.63
N THR A 4 6.11 45.83 -43.39
CA THR A 4 7.26 45.60 -42.49
C THR A 4 6.89 44.62 -41.37
N LEU A 5 7.76 43.63 -41.18
CA LEU A 5 7.88 42.64 -40.10
C LEU A 5 9.41 42.54 -39.84
N PRO A 6 9.92 41.86 -38.79
CA PRO A 6 9.73 41.91 -37.34
C PRO A 6 11.01 42.44 -36.63
N LEU A 7 11.01 42.55 -35.29
CA LEU A 7 12.26 42.58 -34.50
C LEU A 7 12.29 41.39 -33.52
N ILE A 8 13.17 40.45 -33.83
CA ILE A 8 13.61 39.34 -32.97
C ILE A 8 14.81 39.86 -32.16
N LEU A 9 14.78 39.75 -30.84
CA LEU A 9 15.94 40.00 -30.00
C LEU A 9 16.63 38.67 -29.70
N LEU A 10 17.73 38.41 -30.44
CA LEU A 10 18.78 37.48 -30.07
C LEU A 10 19.69 38.16 -29.04
N PHE A 11 19.95 37.49 -27.92
CA PHE A 11 21.19 37.70 -27.15
C PHE A 11 22.06 36.45 -27.28
N ALA A 12 23.16 36.59 -28.00
CA ALA A 12 24.33 35.72 -27.93
C ALA A 12 25.43 36.44 -27.13
N VAL A 13 26.54 35.73 -26.88
CA VAL A 13 27.80 36.12 -26.18
C VAL A 13 27.82 35.62 -24.73
N ALA A 14 28.80 34.83 -24.25
CA ALA A 14 29.92 34.13 -24.86
C ALA A 14 30.38 33.01 -23.92
N VAL A 15 30.86 31.91 -24.50
CA VAL A 15 31.65 30.89 -23.81
C VAL A 15 33.07 31.43 -23.63
N MET A 16 33.59 31.42 -22.40
CA MET A 16 35.03 31.44 -22.14
C MET A 16 35.43 30.23 -21.30
N PRO A 17 36.50 29.51 -21.68
CA PRO A 17 36.99 28.35 -20.97
C PRO A 17 37.91 28.79 -19.84
N ILE A 18 37.62 28.38 -18.61
CA ILE A 18 38.59 28.44 -17.52
C ILE A 18 39.23 27.06 -17.40
N GLN A 19 40.34 26.88 -18.13
CA GLN A 19 41.35 25.90 -17.73
C GLN A 19 42.08 26.49 -16.51
N CYS A 20 41.85 25.91 -15.34
CA CYS A 20 42.77 26.05 -14.22
C CYS A 20 43.25 24.65 -13.84
N SER A 21 44.49 24.38 -14.22
CA SER A 21 45.25 23.20 -13.86
C SER A 21 45.68 23.28 -12.40
N THR A 22 45.17 22.38 -11.56
CA THR A 22 45.85 22.02 -10.31
C THR A 22 45.97 20.51 -10.25
N LYS A 23 47.20 20.03 -10.51
CA LYS A 23 47.62 18.66 -10.20
C LYS A 23 47.67 18.52 -8.68
N THR A 24 46.86 17.64 -8.12
CA THR A 24 47.13 17.02 -6.83
C THR A 24 47.15 15.51 -7.03
N LYS A 25 48.34 14.92 -6.94
CA LYS A 25 48.52 13.47 -6.77
C LYS A 25 48.04 13.15 -5.35
N GLU A 26 47.10 12.21 -5.20
CA GLU A 26 47.32 11.01 -4.38
C GLU A 26 46.12 10.05 -4.37
N LYS A 27 46.48 8.76 -4.48
CA LYS A 27 45.76 7.52 -4.17
C LYS A 27 44.47 7.22 -4.95
N ALA A 28 44.68 6.47 -6.03
CA ALA A 28 43.69 5.58 -6.61
C ALA A 28 43.18 4.61 -5.53
N VAL A 29 41.97 4.88 -5.03
CA VAL A 29 41.09 3.80 -4.60
C VAL A 29 40.50 3.26 -5.89
N THR A 30 40.89 2.03 -6.22
CA THR A 30 40.27 1.22 -7.27
C THR A 30 38.77 1.15 -7.04
N ALA A 31 38.03 2.05 -7.69
CA ALA A 31 36.65 1.79 -8.03
C ALA A 31 36.68 0.59 -8.98
N SER A 32 36.41 -0.60 -8.45
CA SER A 32 36.12 -1.77 -9.26
C SER A 32 34.95 -1.38 -10.16
N GLN A 33 35.25 -1.26 -11.44
CA GLN A 33 34.29 -1.09 -12.51
C GLN A 33 33.16 -2.11 -12.33
N GLN A 34 31.92 -1.66 -12.32
CA GLN A 34 30.77 -2.52 -12.67
C GLN A 34 30.80 -2.71 -14.19
N PRO A 35 30.98 -3.92 -14.74
CA PRO A 35 30.19 -4.35 -15.88
C PRO A 35 28.82 -4.82 -15.33
N THR A 36 27.68 -4.71 -15.99
CA THR A 36 27.42 -4.78 -17.43
C THR A 36 25.98 -4.31 -17.65
N THR A 37 25.71 -3.62 -18.76
CA THR A 37 24.34 -3.39 -19.22
C THR A 37 23.57 -4.70 -19.29
N PHE A 38 22.50 -4.84 -18.52
CA PHE A 38 21.58 -5.95 -18.64
C PHE A 38 21.04 -6.02 -20.08
N PRO A 39 20.77 -7.23 -20.61
CA PRO A 39 20.28 -7.36 -21.98
C PRO A 39 18.92 -6.69 -22.12
N THR A 40 18.61 -6.24 -23.33
CA THR A 40 17.38 -5.49 -23.66
C THR A 40 16.16 -6.37 -23.89
N LYS A 41 16.31 -7.70 -23.85
CA LYS A 41 15.24 -8.67 -24.06
C LYS A 41 15.26 -9.72 -22.96
N TYR A 42 14.07 -10.05 -22.45
CA TYR A 42 13.88 -11.11 -21.48
C TYR A 42 14.17 -12.49 -22.09
N ASP A 43 14.95 -13.28 -21.37
CA ASP A 43 15.13 -14.70 -21.58
C ASP A 43 14.79 -15.43 -20.26
N SER A 44 13.84 -16.35 -20.32
CA SER A 44 13.48 -17.17 -19.16
C SER A 44 14.52 -18.24 -18.87
N ILE A 45 15.49 -18.46 -19.77
CA ILE A 45 16.55 -19.45 -19.63
C ILE A 45 17.90 -18.74 -19.67
N LEU A 46 18.62 -18.75 -18.56
CA LEU A 46 19.92 -18.07 -18.44
C LEU A 46 21.09 -19.07 -18.52
N THR A 47 22.14 -18.67 -19.23
CA THR A 47 23.42 -19.39 -19.25
C THR A 47 24.31 -19.01 -18.06
N LYS A 48 25.36 -19.80 -17.82
CA LYS A 48 26.36 -19.49 -16.78
C LYS A 48 27.09 -18.17 -17.02
N GLU A 49 27.32 -17.81 -18.28
CA GLU A 49 27.93 -16.54 -18.66
C GLU A 49 27.02 -15.36 -18.29
N GLN A 50 25.70 -15.50 -18.51
CA GLN A 50 24.73 -14.49 -18.10
C GLN A 50 24.67 -14.35 -16.58
N LEU A 51 24.67 -15.46 -15.82
CA LEU A 51 24.75 -15.41 -14.36
C LEU A 51 26.02 -14.70 -13.87
N LYS A 52 27.16 -15.03 -14.46
CA LYS A 52 28.43 -14.38 -14.13
C LYS A 52 28.38 -12.87 -14.44
N ALA A 53 27.74 -12.47 -15.52
CA ALA A 53 27.54 -11.05 -15.87
C ALA A 53 26.61 -10.31 -14.89
N MET A 54 25.70 -11.04 -14.21
CA MET A 54 24.89 -10.54 -13.10
C MET A 54 25.62 -10.52 -11.76
N GLY A 55 26.87 -10.99 -11.72
CA GLY A 55 27.66 -11.10 -10.48
C GLY A 55 27.31 -12.31 -9.61
N ILE A 56 26.60 -13.31 -10.16
CA ILE A 56 26.22 -14.52 -9.43
C ILE A 56 27.26 -15.63 -9.66
N ASP A 57 27.82 -16.17 -8.57
CA ASP A 57 28.67 -17.36 -8.63
C ASP A 57 27.83 -18.63 -8.76
N TRP A 58 28.10 -19.43 -9.80
CA TRP A 58 27.34 -20.65 -10.10
C TRP A 58 27.41 -21.69 -8.97
N ASN A 59 28.58 -21.86 -8.36
CA ASN A 59 28.75 -22.88 -7.31
C ASN A 59 28.04 -22.45 -6.03
N ASN A 60 28.11 -21.16 -5.69
CA ASN A 60 27.38 -20.59 -4.56
C ASN A 60 25.87 -20.70 -4.77
N LEU A 61 25.36 -20.32 -5.96
CA LEU A 61 23.94 -20.47 -6.29
C LEU A 61 23.47 -21.91 -6.15
N LYS A 62 24.21 -22.87 -6.74
CA LYS A 62 23.88 -24.30 -6.67
C LYS A 62 23.91 -24.83 -5.23
N LYS A 63 24.88 -24.38 -4.43
CA LYS A 63 24.95 -24.74 -3.00
C LYS A 63 23.68 -24.28 -2.27
N HIS A 64 23.25 -23.04 -2.48
CA HIS A 64 22.08 -22.49 -1.80
C HIS A 64 20.76 -23.13 -2.26
N LEU A 65 20.59 -23.39 -3.56
CA LEU A 65 19.43 -24.14 -4.06
C LEU A 65 19.34 -25.54 -3.42
N LYS A 66 20.47 -26.25 -3.31
CA LYS A 66 20.54 -27.56 -2.66
C LYS A 66 20.27 -27.48 -1.15
N LEU A 67 20.74 -26.43 -0.48
CA LEU A 67 20.40 -26.21 0.94
C LEU A 67 18.90 -25.98 1.11
N GLN A 68 18.27 -25.25 0.18
CA GLN A 68 16.84 -25.00 0.21
C GLN A 68 15.98 -26.23 -0.09
N GLU A 69 16.51 -27.30 -0.72
CA GLU A 69 15.82 -28.60 -0.79
C GLU A 69 15.54 -29.19 0.61
N LEU A 70 16.28 -28.72 1.64
CA LEU A 70 16.10 -29.10 3.05
C LEU A 70 15.46 -27.96 3.87
N ALA A 71 14.96 -26.91 3.22
CA ALA A 71 14.40 -25.77 3.94
C ALA A 71 13.11 -26.12 4.66
N TRP A 72 12.84 -25.41 5.76
CA TRP A 72 11.58 -25.53 6.48
C TRP A 72 10.42 -25.01 5.60
N CYS A 73 9.62 -25.93 5.06
CA CYS A 73 8.31 -25.64 4.47
C CYS A 73 7.34 -25.39 5.63
N GLY A 74 6.66 -24.25 5.69
CA GLY A 74 5.74 -23.88 6.78
C GLY A 74 4.96 -25.06 7.39
N GLY A 75 4.87 -25.09 8.72
CA GLY A 75 4.27 -26.21 9.46
C GLY A 75 4.44 -26.03 10.96
N ASP A 76 3.60 -26.71 11.73
CA ASP A 76 3.63 -26.66 13.18
C ASP A 76 5.00 -27.12 13.69
N PHE A 77 5.60 -26.40 14.63
CA PHE A 77 6.89 -26.79 15.23
C PHE A 77 6.85 -28.17 15.93
N ARG A 78 5.65 -28.73 16.13
CA ARG A 78 5.38 -30.09 16.59
C ARG A 78 5.53 -31.17 15.51
N ASP A 79 5.66 -30.80 14.24
CA ASP A 79 5.97 -31.73 13.16
C ASP A 79 7.41 -32.23 13.25
N ASP A 80 7.63 -33.48 12.80
CA ASP A 80 8.86 -34.27 12.99
C ASP A 80 10.17 -33.48 12.82
N GLN A 81 10.89 -33.29 13.93
CA GLN A 81 12.19 -32.61 14.01
C GLN A 81 13.38 -33.59 13.81
N SER A 82 13.13 -34.81 13.33
CA SER A 82 14.16 -35.86 13.20
C SER A 82 15.24 -35.57 12.15
N GLN A 83 15.03 -34.61 11.25
CA GLN A 83 15.99 -34.23 10.22
C GLN A 83 16.46 -32.77 10.35
N PRO A 84 17.76 -32.47 10.12
CA PRO A 84 18.26 -31.11 10.08
C PRO A 84 17.54 -30.30 8.99
N ARG A 85 16.93 -29.18 9.38
CA ARG A 85 16.27 -28.25 8.46
C ARG A 85 17.18 -27.07 8.16
N TYR A 86 17.21 -26.64 6.90
CA TYR A 86 17.92 -25.43 6.52
C TYR A 86 17.03 -24.21 6.79
N GLU A 87 17.50 -23.28 7.61
CA GLU A 87 16.90 -21.96 7.70
C GLU A 87 17.55 -21.10 6.61
N PRO A 88 16.76 -20.55 5.67
CA PRO A 88 17.29 -19.63 4.68
C PRO A 88 18.02 -18.46 5.36
N THR A 89 18.96 -17.84 4.65
CA THR A 89 19.87 -16.82 5.21
C THR A 89 19.83 -15.54 4.40
N LYS A 90 20.49 -14.49 4.91
CA LYS A 90 20.70 -13.25 4.15
C LYS A 90 21.34 -13.49 2.79
N GLU A 91 22.25 -14.46 2.69
CA GLU A 91 22.89 -14.80 1.43
C GLU A 91 21.87 -15.35 0.42
N ASP A 92 20.91 -16.16 0.86
CA ASP A 92 19.82 -16.66 0.02
C ASP A 92 19.01 -15.51 -0.57
N PHE A 93 18.59 -14.55 0.26
CA PHE A 93 17.87 -13.37 -0.20
C PHE A 93 18.71 -12.53 -1.15
N MET A 94 19.99 -12.27 -0.83
CA MET A 94 20.89 -11.51 -1.69
C MET A 94 21.08 -12.14 -3.08
N LEU A 95 21.07 -13.47 -3.17
CA LEU A 95 21.15 -14.19 -4.44
C LEU A 95 19.88 -14.03 -5.31
N THR A 96 18.73 -13.66 -4.73
CA THR A 96 17.50 -13.42 -5.50
C THR A 96 17.51 -12.08 -6.23
N LEU A 97 18.17 -11.06 -5.65
CA LEU A 97 18.05 -9.66 -6.09
C LEU A 97 18.46 -9.44 -7.55
N PRO A 98 19.56 -10.04 -8.08
CA PRO A 98 19.94 -9.81 -9.47
C PRO A 98 18.91 -10.38 -10.45
N PHE A 99 18.19 -11.46 -10.10
CA PHE A 99 17.12 -12.00 -10.94
C PHE A 99 15.89 -11.08 -10.97
N VAL A 100 15.54 -10.49 -9.81
CA VAL A 100 14.49 -9.48 -9.73
C VAL A 100 14.84 -8.26 -10.59
N GLU A 101 16.06 -7.75 -10.45
CA GLU A 101 16.53 -6.61 -11.25
C GLU A 101 16.50 -6.93 -12.75
N TYR A 102 17.02 -8.11 -13.14
CA TYR A 102 17.00 -8.58 -14.51
C TYR A 102 15.58 -8.62 -15.10
N TYR A 103 14.65 -9.24 -14.39
CA TYR A 103 13.27 -9.36 -14.86
C TYR A 103 12.61 -8.00 -15.03
N LEU A 104 12.69 -7.13 -14.02
CA LEU A 104 12.05 -5.82 -14.06
C LEU A 104 12.59 -4.98 -15.22
N GLN A 105 13.92 -4.93 -15.41
CA GLN A 105 14.53 -4.16 -16.50
C GLN A 105 14.15 -4.70 -17.88
N THR A 106 14.15 -6.02 -18.04
CA THR A 106 13.81 -6.65 -19.33
C THR A 106 12.32 -6.62 -19.68
N HIS A 107 11.45 -6.32 -18.70
CA HIS A 107 10.00 -6.17 -18.88
C HIS A 107 9.52 -4.71 -18.83
N GLY A 108 10.44 -3.75 -19.00
CA GLY A 108 10.06 -2.35 -19.17
C GLY A 108 9.66 -1.64 -17.88
N TYR A 109 10.05 -2.17 -16.71
CA TYR A 109 9.94 -1.43 -15.47
C TYR A 109 10.72 -0.11 -15.57
N LYS A 110 10.03 1.01 -15.35
CA LYS A 110 10.66 2.32 -15.34
C LYS A 110 11.17 2.58 -13.93
N LYS A 111 12.48 2.68 -13.77
CA LYS A 111 13.09 3.08 -12.50
C LYS A 111 12.57 4.49 -12.10
N PRO A 112 11.99 4.66 -10.91
CA PRO A 112 11.52 5.97 -10.45
C PRO A 112 12.70 6.90 -10.12
N SER A 113 12.44 8.21 -10.06
CA SER A 113 13.39 9.14 -9.43
C SER A 113 13.51 8.83 -7.94
N ALA A 114 14.65 9.20 -7.33
CA ALA A 114 14.87 9.02 -5.90
C ALA A 114 13.76 9.70 -5.06
N ASP A 115 13.38 10.92 -5.42
CA ASP A 115 12.30 11.68 -4.76
C ASP A 115 10.95 10.98 -4.86
N LEU A 116 10.61 10.47 -6.05
CA LEU A 116 9.36 9.73 -6.23
C LEU A 116 9.39 8.47 -5.38
N PHE A 117 10.47 7.68 -5.46
CA PHE A 117 10.61 6.45 -4.70
C PHE A 117 10.46 6.71 -3.19
N GLN A 118 11.22 7.66 -2.64
CA GLN A 118 11.16 7.99 -1.21
C GLN A 118 9.77 8.48 -0.78
N LYS A 119 9.12 9.33 -1.59
CA LYS A 119 7.75 9.80 -1.33
C LYS A 119 6.77 8.63 -1.27
N ARG A 120 6.87 7.69 -2.21
CA ARG A 120 5.98 6.53 -2.30
C ARG A 120 6.22 5.55 -1.16
N ILE A 121 7.48 5.24 -0.83
CA ILE A 121 7.79 4.36 0.31
C ILE A 121 7.25 4.94 1.63
N LYS A 122 7.40 6.24 1.85
CA LYS A 122 6.84 6.90 3.04
C LYS A 122 5.31 6.87 3.06
N ALA A 123 4.67 7.07 1.91
CA ALA A 123 3.20 7.07 1.82
C ALA A 123 2.60 5.67 1.99
N VAL A 124 3.25 4.64 1.45
CA VAL A 124 2.72 3.27 1.44
C VAL A 124 3.12 2.50 2.70
N PHE A 125 4.40 2.56 3.08
CA PHE A 125 4.94 1.75 4.19
C PHE A 125 5.16 2.56 5.48
N GLY A 126 4.93 3.88 5.47
CA GLY A 126 5.20 4.73 6.63
C GLY A 126 6.69 4.90 6.97
N LYS A 127 7.59 4.47 6.07
CA LYS A 127 9.04 4.40 6.31
C LYS A 127 9.79 5.52 5.59
N GLN A 128 10.74 6.11 6.30
CA GLN A 128 11.78 6.94 5.66
C GLN A 128 12.95 6.04 5.31
N ILE A 129 13.29 6.01 4.02
CA ILE A 129 14.45 5.29 3.51
C ILE A 129 15.58 6.26 3.21
N ASP A 130 16.81 5.80 3.44
CA ASP A 130 18.02 6.49 3.04
C ASP A 130 18.46 6.02 1.66
N THR A 131 18.32 6.85 0.64
CA THR A 131 18.71 6.50 -0.73
C THR A 131 20.22 6.44 -0.94
N ASN A 132 21.02 6.91 0.02
CA ASN A 132 22.48 6.87 0.00
C ASN A 132 23.05 5.75 0.89
N ASN A 133 22.19 4.87 1.40
CA ASN A 133 22.60 3.78 2.27
C ASN A 133 23.53 2.81 1.53
N ALA A 134 24.67 2.48 2.12
CA ALA A 134 25.61 1.52 1.56
C ALA A 134 25.05 0.08 1.52
N LYS A 135 23.97 -0.21 2.26
CA LYS A 135 23.31 -1.51 2.22
C LYS A 135 22.51 -1.66 0.92
N PRO A 136 22.57 -2.84 0.27
CA PRO A 136 21.83 -3.11 -0.97
C PRO A 136 20.31 -3.10 -0.81
N TYR A 137 19.81 -3.23 0.43
CA TYR A 137 18.40 -3.20 0.77
C TYR A 137 18.16 -2.54 2.15
N GLN A 138 16.93 -2.09 2.36
CA GLN A 138 16.40 -1.66 3.66
C GLN A 138 15.08 -2.38 3.93
N SER A 139 14.91 -2.92 5.14
CA SER A 139 13.62 -3.48 5.55
C SER A 139 12.55 -2.38 5.61
N LEU A 140 11.36 -2.68 5.12
CA LEU A 140 10.18 -1.83 5.20
C LEU A 140 9.29 -2.20 6.39
N SER A 141 9.59 -3.28 7.11
CA SER A 141 8.94 -3.64 8.37
C SER A 141 9.41 -2.76 9.54
N SER A 142 8.76 -2.90 10.71
CA SER A 142 9.07 -2.18 11.93
C SER A 142 10.44 -2.49 12.52
N ASP A 143 10.96 -3.69 12.32
CA ASP A 143 12.23 -4.18 12.82
C ASP A 143 13.34 -3.94 11.77
N GLY A 144 14.30 -3.07 12.07
CA GLY A 144 15.39 -2.73 11.13
C GLY A 144 16.40 -3.86 10.84
N SER A 145 16.07 -5.10 11.19
CA SER A 145 16.83 -6.33 10.96
C SER A 145 16.53 -6.92 9.58
N TYR A 146 17.45 -7.75 9.08
CA TYR A 146 17.07 -8.79 8.15
C TYR A 146 16.48 -9.91 8.99
N ASP A 147 15.15 -9.91 9.09
CA ASP A 147 14.38 -10.99 9.68
C ASP A 147 13.59 -11.65 8.54
N PHE A 148 13.55 -12.97 8.48
CA PHE A 148 12.64 -13.67 7.56
C PHE A 148 11.19 -13.24 7.78
N ALA A 149 10.86 -12.72 8.97
CA ALA A 149 9.57 -12.12 9.29
C ALA A 149 9.31 -10.76 8.61
N SER A 150 10.33 -10.06 8.09
CA SER A 150 10.13 -8.80 7.37
C SER A 150 9.55 -9.07 5.99
N THR A 151 8.30 -8.64 5.75
CA THR A 151 7.61 -8.96 4.48
C THR A 151 8.19 -8.21 3.28
N TYR A 152 8.52 -6.92 3.41
CA TYR A 152 8.97 -6.10 2.27
C TYR A 152 10.33 -5.44 2.49
N TYR A 153 11.06 -5.26 1.38
CA TYR A 153 12.37 -4.66 1.31
C TYR A 153 12.47 -3.64 0.18
N ALA A 154 13.12 -2.52 0.44
CA ALA A 154 13.44 -1.50 -0.56
C ALA A 154 14.89 -1.61 -1.04
N LEU A 155 15.07 -1.87 -2.34
CA LEU A 155 16.35 -1.77 -3.04
C LEU A 155 16.56 -0.32 -3.49
N CYS A 156 17.04 0.51 -2.58
CA CYS A 156 16.95 1.97 -2.69
C CYS A 156 17.65 2.54 -3.93
N GLU A 157 18.86 2.07 -4.25
CA GLU A 157 19.57 2.49 -5.47
C GLU A 157 18.87 2.06 -6.75
N LYS A 158 18.07 0.99 -6.70
CA LYS A 158 17.36 0.45 -7.86
C LYS A 158 15.95 1.01 -7.99
N GLY A 159 15.42 1.60 -6.93
CA GLY A 159 14.04 2.09 -6.87
C GLY A 159 13.02 0.94 -6.94
N ILE A 160 13.36 -0.22 -6.38
CA ILE A 160 12.53 -1.44 -6.43
C ILE A 160 12.08 -1.79 -5.00
N VAL A 161 10.83 -2.19 -4.86
CA VAL A 161 10.31 -2.91 -3.69
C VAL A 161 10.25 -4.40 -4.02
N THR A 162 10.75 -5.23 -3.12
CA THR A 162 10.63 -6.69 -3.23
C THR A 162 10.23 -7.26 -1.87
N PHE A 163 10.02 -8.56 -1.83
CA PHE A 163 9.64 -9.31 -0.64
C PHE A 163 10.43 -10.60 -0.62
N ASN A 164 10.44 -11.26 0.53
CA ASN A 164 11.29 -12.42 0.75
C ASN A 164 10.70 -13.65 0.05
N TRP A 165 11.42 -14.18 -0.94
CA TRP A 165 11.12 -15.47 -1.58
C TRP A 165 12.31 -16.38 -1.49
N LEU A 166 12.04 -17.70 -1.48
CA LEU A 166 13.10 -18.68 -1.60
C LEU A 166 13.64 -18.68 -3.04
N LEU A 167 14.92 -19.00 -3.18
CA LEU A 167 15.58 -19.11 -4.49
C LEU A 167 14.90 -20.18 -5.33
N ASN A 168 14.52 -21.31 -4.70
CA ASN A 168 13.83 -22.42 -5.35
C ASN A 168 12.44 -22.03 -5.92
N ASP A 169 11.79 -20.99 -5.38
CA ASP A 169 10.51 -20.52 -5.92
C ASP A 169 10.73 -19.66 -7.18
N LEU A 170 11.84 -18.93 -7.23
CA LEU A 170 12.16 -18.01 -8.32
C LEU A 170 12.84 -18.69 -9.51
N ILE A 171 13.65 -19.73 -9.26
CA ILE A 171 14.49 -20.35 -10.29
C ILE A 171 14.61 -21.87 -10.13
N SER A 172 14.96 -22.55 -11.22
CA SER A 172 15.37 -23.96 -11.21
C SER A 172 16.60 -24.19 -12.08
N ILE A 173 17.31 -25.30 -11.85
CA ILE A 173 18.45 -25.72 -12.68
C ILE A 173 18.00 -26.83 -13.64
N GLN A 174 18.23 -26.63 -14.94
CA GLN A 174 18.07 -27.66 -15.96
C GLN A 174 19.39 -27.86 -16.71
N GLY A 175 20.10 -28.94 -16.37
CA GLY A 175 21.44 -29.20 -16.90
C GLY A 175 22.43 -28.11 -16.47
N ASP A 176 22.92 -27.32 -17.42
CA ASP A 176 23.83 -26.20 -17.20
C ASP A 176 23.15 -24.82 -17.28
N LYS A 177 21.82 -24.78 -17.35
CA LYS A 177 21.02 -23.56 -17.48
C LYS A 177 20.18 -23.28 -16.23
N ILE A 178 19.88 -22.01 -16.01
CA ILE A 178 18.89 -21.57 -15.02
C ILE A 178 17.58 -21.27 -15.74
N VAL A 179 16.46 -21.76 -15.22
CA VAL A 179 15.13 -21.43 -15.70
C VAL A 179 14.44 -20.54 -14.68
N LEU A 180 13.97 -19.37 -15.12
CA LEU A 180 13.28 -18.39 -14.30
C LEU A 180 11.78 -18.69 -14.23
N SER A 181 11.23 -18.72 -13.02
CA SER A 181 9.79 -18.80 -12.77
C SER A 181 9.15 -17.44 -13.02
N SER A 182 8.39 -17.31 -14.12
CA SER A 182 7.84 -16.01 -14.50
C SER A 182 6.77 -15.47 -13.52
N CYS A 183 6.17 -16.32 -12.68
CA CYS A 183 5.01 -15.94 -11.90
C CYS A 183 5.36 -14.92 -10.79
N PHE A 184 6.31 -15.24 -9.94
CA PHE A 184 6.75 -14.39 -8.84
C PHE A 184 7.35 -13.07 -9.33
N PHE A 185 8.09 -13.10 -10.44
CA PHE A 185 8.62 -11.85 -10.99
C PHE A 185 7.53 -10.93 -11.55
N LYS A 186 6.46 -11.49 -12.17
CA LYS A 186 5.28 -10.69 -12.57
C LYS A 186 4.59 -10.08 -11.35
N GLN A 187 4.50 -10.82 -10.24
CA GLN A 187 3.92 -10.32 -8.99
C GLN A 187 4.77 -9.17 -8.41
N ILE A 188 6.10 -9.31 -8.35
CA ILE A 188 7.01 -8.22 -7.93
C ILE A 188 6.88 -7.01 -8.86
N MET A 189 6.78 -7.22 -10.18
CA MET A 189 6.58 -6.13 -11.13
C MET A 189 5.23 -5.41 -10.90
N ALA A 190 4.16 -6.16 -10.67
CA ALA A 190 2.84 -5.60 -10.38
C ALA A 190 2.84 -4.83 -9.04
N LEU A 191 3.46 -5.37 -7.99
CA LEU A 191 3.69 -4.67 -6.73
C LEU A 191 4.36 -3.31 -6.98
N ASN A 192 5.47 -3.29 -7.72
CA ASN A 192 6.20 -2.05 -7.97
C ASN A 192 5.38 -1.03 -8.78
N ASN A 193 4.70 -1.47 -9.84
CA ASN A 193 3.87 -0.57 -10.65
C ASN A 193 2.69 -0.02 -9.84
N PHE A 194 2.10 -0.82 -8.97
CA PHE A 194 1.03 -0.39 -8.09
C PHE A 194 1.53 0.59 -7.01
N VAL A 195 2.54 0.19 -6.23
CA VAL A 195 3.07 0.97 -5.09
C VAL A 195 3.73 2.28 -5.54
N ILE A 196 4.46 2.28 -6.65
CA ILE A 196 5.23 3.46 -7.09
C ILE A 196 4.40 4.37 -8.00
N TYR A 197 3.57 3.81 -8.87
CA TYR A 197 2.89 4.56 -9.92
C TYR A 197 1.36 4.59 -9.80
N ASP A 198 0.77 3.97 -8.76
CA ASP A 198 -0.68 3.80 -8.62
C ASP A 198 -1.31 3.16 -9.88
N ASP A 199 -0.59 2.25 -10.53
CA ASP A 199 -1.03 1.63 -11.79
C ASP A 199 -2.25 0.71 -11.57
N ALA A 200 -3.37 1.07 -12.19
CA ALA A 200 -4.63 0.34 -12.08
C ALA A 200 -4.61 -1.05 -12.75
N THR A 201 -3.77 -1.23 -13.77
CA THR A 201 -3.56 -2.55 -14.40
C THR A 201 -2.78 -3.45 -13.46
N ALA A 202 -1.75 -2.92 -12.81
CA ALA A 202 -0.99 -3.64 -11.80
C ALA A 202 -1.86 -4.05 -10.61
N PHE A 203 -2.75 -3.17 -10.16
CA PHE A 203 -3.76 -3.49 -9.15
C PHE A 203 -4.64 -4.69 -9.59
N LYS A 204 -5.17 -4.67 -10.81
CA LYS A 204 -5.99 -5.78 -11.35
C LYS A 204 -5.20 -7.08 -11.40
N ILE A 205 -3.94 -7.02 -11.81
CA ILE A 205 -3.04 -8.18 -11.84
C ILE A 205 -2.91 -8.77 -10.43
N LEU A 206 -2.55 -7.95 -9.43
CA LEU A 206 -2.42 -8.39 -8.04
C LEU A 206 -3.72 -9.02 -7.51
N LYS A 207 -4.86 -8.36 -7.73
CA LYS A 207 -6.17 -8.86 -7.33
C LYS A 207 -6.49 -10.24 -7.93
N THR A 208 -6.04 -10.54 -9.15
CA THR A 208 -6.31 -11.84 -9.81
C THR A 208 -5.25 -12.90 -9.54
N MET A 209 -4.11 -12.52 -8.95
CA MET A 209 -2.97 -13.40 -8.68
C MET A 209 -3.15 -14.22 -7.38
N THR A 210 -4.38 -14.65 -7.10
CA THR A 210 -4.74 -15.52 -5.96
C THR A 210 -5.10 -16.93 -6.38
N THR A 211 -5.47 -17.11 -7.64
CA THR A 211 -6.24 -18.29 -8.08
C THR A 211 -5.78 -18.82 -9.43
N ASN A 212 -4.57 -18.45 -9.87
CA ASN A 212 -4.05 -19.08 -11.07
C ASN A 212 -3.89 -20.58 -10.77
N LYS A 213 -4.57 -21.42 -11.53
CA LYS A 213 -4.28 -22.85 -11.60
C LYS A 213 -2.81 -23.15 -11.86
N GLU A 214 -2.03 -22.20 -12.41
CA GLU A 214 -0.56 -22.29 -12.48
C GLU A 214 0.12 -22.32 -11.10
N PHE A 215 -0.47 -21.71 -10.06
CA PHE A 215 -0.05 -21.77 -8.66
C PHE A 215 -0.55 -23.01 -7.91
N GLU A 216 -1.67 -23.64 -8.28
CA GLU A 216 -2.16 -24.82 -7.55
C GLU A 216 -1.79 -26.15 -8.25
N GLU A 217 -1.88 -26.20 -9.58
CA GLU A 217 -1.62 -27.41 -10.37
C GLU A 217 -0.13 -27.54 -10.78
N GLY A 218 0.70 -26.52 -10.51
CA GLY A 218 2.12 -26.45 -10.91
C GLY A 218 3.12 -25.94 -9.87
N TYR A 219 2.66 -25.53 -8.68
CA TYR A 219 3.57 -25.09 -7.62
C TYR A 219 4.13 -26.29 -6.85
N GLY A 220 5.35 -26.67 -7.20
CA GLY A 220 6.21 -27.55 -6.40
C GLY A 220 7.21 -26.78 -5.53
N GLY A 221 6.94 -25.49 -5.26
CA GLY A 221 7.78 -24.62 -4.43
C GLY A 221 7.66 -24.94 -2.94
N ILE A 222 8.51 -24.32 -2.13
CA ILE A 222 8.72 -24.70 -0.72
C ILE A 222 7.98 -23.78 0.26
N GLY A 223 7.67 -22.53 -0.13
CA GLY A 223 6.94 -21.57 0.71
C GLY A 223 5.43 -21.72 0.66
N ASP A 224 4.71 -21.10 1.61
CA ASP A 224 3.26 -20.91 1.48
C ASP A 224 2.95 -20.02 0.28
N ILE A 225 1.82 -20.27 -0.39
CA ILE A 225 1.40 -19.45 -1.52
C ILE A 225 1.03 -18.06 -0.99
N TYR A 226 1.95 -17.12 -1.17
CA TYR A 226 1.73 -15.71 -0.90
C TYR A 226 1.31 -15.00 -2.20
N GLY A 227 -0.01 -14.82 -2.33
CA GLY A 227 -0.68 -14.36 -3.52
C GLY A 227 -0.72 -12.84 -3.67
N GLY A 228 -1.23 -12.39 -4.81
CA GLY A 228 -1.39 -10.96 -5.05
C GLY A 228 -2.46 -10.31 -4.16
N GLU A 229 -3.49 -11.03 -3.71
CA GLU A 229 -4.44 -10.47 -2.72
C GLU A 229 -3.81 -10.36 -1.33
N ASP A 230 -2.93 -11.29 -0.92
CA ASP A 230 -2.21 -11.17 0.35
C ASP A 230 -1.38 -9.88 0.41
N ILE A 231 -0.72 -9.55 -0.71
CA ILE A 231 -0.04 -8.27 -0.89
C ILE A 231 -1.00 -7.10 -0.67
N LEU A 232 -2.17 -7.12 -1.33
CA LEU A 232 -3.15 -6.03 -1.20
C LEU A 232 -3.71 -5.96 0.25
N HIS A 233 -3.97 -7.10 0.88
CA HIS A 233 -4.42 -7.20 2.27
C HIS A 233 -3.40 -6.62 3.24
N GLU A 234 -2.12 -6.95 3.09
CA GLU A 234 -1.07 -6.40 3.94
C GLU A 234 -0.88 -4.90 3.72
N LEU A 235 -0.90 -4.44 2.46
CA LEU A 235 -0.83 -3.01 2.17
C LEU A 235 -1.96 -2.24 2.87
N PHE A 236 -3.17 -2.80 2.92
CA PHE A 236 -4.31 -2.17 3.59
C PHE A 236 -4.29 -2.32 5.11
N TYR A 237 -4.13 -3.54 5.64
CA TYR A 237 -4.30 -3.82 7.07
C TYR A 237 -3.02 -3.63 7.89
N THR A 238 -1.88 -4.08 7.34
CA THR A 238 -0.59 -4.02 8.04
C THR A 238 0.06 -2.64 7.86
N TYR A 239 0.15 -2.18 6.61
CA TYR A 239 0.81 -0.91 6.28
C TYR A 239 -0.12 0.29 6.27
N LYS A 240 -1.44 0.08 6.42
CA LYS A 240 -2.45 1.13 6.56
C LYS A 240 -2.44 2.11 5.37
N TYR A 241 -2.19 1.59 4.16
CA TYR A 241 -2.11 2.38 2.94
C TYR A 241 -3.50 2.75 2.41
N TYR A 242 -4.14 3.75 3.02
CA TYR A 242 -5.46 4.22 2.61
C TYR A 242 -5.43 5.28 1.50
N GLY A 243 -4.25 5.64 1.01
CA GLY A 243 -4.08 6.67 -0.01
C GLY A 243 -4.54 6.25 -1.42
N ASN A 244 -4.79 4.95 -1.65
CA ASN A 244 -5.21 4.44 -2.96
C ASN A 244 -6.70 4.07 -2.98
N GLN A 245 -7.45 4.72 -3.86
CA GLN A 245 -8.89 4.51 -3.99
C GLN A 245 -9.28 3.10 -4.47
N LEU A 246 -8.51 2.49 -5.37
CA LEU A 246 -8.81 1.13 -5.87
C LEU A 246 -8.64 0.08 -4.78
N LEU A 247 -7.59 0.24 -3.96
CA LEU A 247 -7.36 -0.62 -2.80
C LEU A 247 -8.50 -0.50 -1.79
N ASN A 248 -8.84 0.74 -1.39
CA ASN A 248 -9.93 0.97 -0.45
C ASN A 248 -11.26 0.41 -0.97
N GLN A 249 -11.56 0.62 -2.27
CA GLN A 249 -12.78 0.11 -2.89
C GLN A 249 -12.84 -1.41 -2.88
N TRP A 250 -11.75 -2.08 -3.25
CA TRP A 250 -11.70 -3.54 -3.25
C TRP A 250 -11.85 -4.11 -1.85
N THR A 251 -11.10 -3.58 -0.89
CA THR A 251 -11.22 -4.01 0.51
C THR A 251 -12.61 -3.76 1.06
N PHE A 252 -13.24 -2.62 0.73
CA PHE A 252 -14.62 -2.33 1.10
C PHE A 252 -15.60 -3.38 0.56
N THR A 253 -15.47 -3.78 -0.71
CA THR A 253 -16.36 -4.78 -1.33
C THR A 253 -16.06 -6.23 -0.97
N SER A 254 -14.83 -6.53 -0.52
CA SER A 254 -14.39 -7.90 -0.23
C SER A 254 -14.58 -8.32 1.23
N ASN A 255 -14.89 -7.39 2.14
CA ASN A 255 -15.07 -7.67 3.57
C ASN A 255 -16.53 -7.96 3.96
N GLU A 256 -17.22 -8.84 3.25
CA GLU A 256 -18.61 -9.20 3.59
C GLU A 256 -18.70 -9.88 4.98
N GLU A 257 -17.69 -10.66 5.36
CA GLU A 257 -17.72 -11.45 6.60
C GLU A 257 -17.30 -10.68 7.86
N SER A 258 -16.54 -9.58 7.75
CA SER A 258 -16.07 -8.78 8.89
C SER A 258 -15.98 -7.28 8.60
N PRO A 259 -17.12 -6.62 8.33
CA PRO A 259 -17.18 -5.19 8.03
C PRO A 259 -16.50 -4.34 9.12
N THR A 260 -16.63 -4.74 10.39
CA THR A 260 -16.10 -4.02 11.56
C THR A 260 -14.62 -3.68 11.44
N THR A 261 -13.79 -4.57 10.87
CA THR A 261 -12.35 -4.34 10.74
C THR A 261 -12.04 -3.16 9.82
N PHE A 262 -12.80 -2.99 8.73
CA PHE A 262 -12.68 -1.82 7.86
C PHE A 262 -13.01 -0.53 8.62
N PHE A 263 -14.11 -0.51 9.37
CA PHE A 263 -14.58 0.67 10.10
C PHE A 263 -13.65 1.07 11.25
N GLN A 264 -13.09 0.10 11.97
CA GLN A 264 -12.09 0.35 13.02
C GLN A 264 -10.83 1.06 12.50
N ASN A 265 -10.53 0.93 11.20
CA ASN A 265 -9.42 1.63 10.58
C ASN A 265 -9.76 3.07 10.18
N ILE A 266 -11.02 3.52 10.25
CA ILE A 266 -11.39 4.91 9.96
C ILE A 266 -10.85 5.85 11.05
N PHE A 267 -11.02 5.47 12.31
CA PHE A 267 -10.61 6.26 13.47
C PHE A 267 -9.56 5.48 14.27
N THR A 268 -8.33 5.99 14.30
CA THR A 268 -7.21 5.36 14.99
C THR A 268 -6.47 6.37 15.86
N LYS A 269 -5.43 5.92 16.58
CA LYS A 269 -4.55 6.79 17.36
C LYS A 269 -3.12 6.71 16.86
N SER A 270 -2.45 7.86 16.89
CA SER A 270 -0.99 7.93 16.77
C SER A 270 -0.31 7.39 18.03
N GLY A 271 1.01 7.14 17.96
CA GLY A 271 1.80 6.74 19.12
C GLY A 271 1.83 7.78 20.26
N ASN A 272 1.39 9.02 20.02
CA ASN A 272 1.26 10.07 21.04
C ASN A 272 -0.20 10.30 21.47
N ASP A 273 -1.05 9.27 21.36
CA ASP A 273 -2.47 9.27 21.75
C ASP A 273 -3.36 10.28 21.00
N LYS A 274 -2.88 10.89 19.91
CA LYS A 274 -3.69 11.80 19.08
C LYS A 274 -4.57 11.03 18.10
N LEU A 275 -5.82 11.47 17.96
CA LEU A 275 -6.77 10.96 16.96
C LEU A 275 -6.21 11.12 15.54
N ILE A 276 -6.26 10.06 14.76
CA ILE A 276 -6.04 10.03 13.32
C ILE A 276 -7.38 9.66 12.66
N VAL A 277 -7.81 10.46 11.69
CA VAL A 277 -9.01 10.19 10.89
C VAL A 277 -8.58 9.89 9.46
N ASN A 278 -8.84 8.66 9.01
CA ASN A 278 -8.49 8.18 7.69
C ASN A 278 -9.62 8.51 6.71
N THR A 279 -9.70 9.79 6.31
CA THR A 279 -10.77 10.32 5.44
C THR A 279 -10.95 9.58 4.11
N PRO A 280 -9.92 9.00 3.45
CA PRO A 280 -10.13 8.22 2.22
C PRO A 280 -11.06 7.01 2.40
N LEU A 281 -11.17 6.46 3.62
CA LEU A 281 -12.09 5.38 3.93
C LEU A 281 -13.53 5.89 4.07
N ILE A 282 -13.72 7.06 4.69
CA ILE A 282 -15.03 7.76 4.73
C ILE A 282 -15.49 8.07 3.30
N GLU A 283 -14.61 8.61 2.46
CA GLU A 283 -14.92 8.88 1.05
C GLU A 283 -15.25 7.61 0.25
N THR A 284 -14.73 6.45 0.67
CA THR A 284 -15.08 5.17 0.05
C THR A 284 -16.52 4.80 0.39
N ILE A 285 -16.95 4.97 1.64
CA ILE A 285 -18.36 4.82 2.03
C ILE A 285 -19.23 5.81 1.25
N GLU A 286 -18.88 7.10 1.23
CA GLU A 286 -19.62 8.15 0.51
C GLU A 286 -19.81 7.87 -1.00
N ARG A 287 -18.93 7.08 -1.63
CA ARG A 287 -19.03 6.68 -3.04
C ARG A 287 -19.89 5.44 -3.27
N ASN A 288 -19.93 4.53 -2.29
CA ASN A 288 -20.67 3.27 -2.40
C ASN A 288 -22.10 3.38 -1.87
N THR A 289 -22.38 4.39 -1.05
CA THR A 289 -23.75 4.73 -0.64
C THR A 289 -24.51 5.39 -1.79
N THR A 290 -25.70 4.87 -2.10
CA THR A 290 -26.58 5.37 -3.16
C THR A 290 -28.00 5.62 -2.64
N GLY A 291 -28.86 6.22 -3.47
CA GLY A 291 -30.27 6.41 -3.13
C GLY A 291 -31.00 5.09 -2.86
N ASN A 292 -30.66 4.01 -3.58
CA ASN A 292 -31.36 2.72 -3.46
C ASN A 292 -30.60 1.69 -2.62
N ASP A 293 -29.35 1.96 -2.27
CA ASP A 293 -28.47 1.07 -1.52
C ASP A 293 -27.65 1.89 -0.53
N HIS A 294 -28.15 1.93 0.70
CA HIS A 294 -27.54 2.64 1.82
C HIS A 294 -27.43 1.76 3.08
N ASP A 295 -27.85 0.49 2.98
CA ASP A 295 -27.80 -0.48 4.08
C ASP A 295 -26.39 -0.60 4.65
N TYR A 296 -25.38 -0.62 3.79
CA TYR A 296 -23.99 -0.70 4.26
C TYR A 296 -23.58 0.54 5.07
N TYR A 297 -24.11 1.71 4.74
CA TYR A 297 -23.91 2.92 5.53
C TYR A 297 -24.64 2.84 6.87
N ASP A 298 -25.93 2.53 6.87
CA ASP A 298 -26.76 2.54 8.08
C ASP A 298 -26.39 1.40 9.04
N GLN A 299 -26.35 0.18 8.53
CA GLN A 299 -26.18 -1.03 9.33
C GLN A 299 -24.73 -1.24 9.79
N HIS A 300 -23.75 -0.60 9.13
CA HIS A 300 -22.35 -0.73 9.52
C HIS A 300 -21.67 0.58 9.89
N PHE A 301 -21.62 1.60 9.03
CA PHE A 301 -20.86 2.81 9.35
C PHE A 301 -21.51 3.62 10.47
N ALA A 302 -22.79 3.95 10.33
CA ALA A 302 -23.52 4.77 11.29
C ALA A 302 -23.66 4.03 12.63
N LEU A 303 -24.02 2.74 12.58
CA LEU A 303 -24.08 1.88 13.76
C LEU A 303 -22.73 1.78 14.49
N TYR A 304 -21.63 1.62 13.76
CA TYR A 304 -20.28 1.60 14.35
C TYR A 304 -19.96 2.91 15.08
N VAL A 305 -20.22 4.06 14.43
CA VAL A 305 -19.98 5.37 15.05
C VAL A 305 -20.84 5.54 16.30
N ALA A 306 -22.13 5.18 16.24
CA ALA A 306 -23.03 5.26 17.38
C ALA A 306 -22.49 4.47 18.59
N GLN A 307 -22.12 3.20 18.37
CA GLN A 307 -21.59 2.33 19.41
C GLN A 307 -20.23 2.82 19.94
N LEU A 308 -19.35 3.35 19.08
CA LEU A 308 -18.08 3.95 19.49
C LEU A 308 -18.30 5.16 20.40
N LEU A 309 -19.21 6.07 20.04
CA LEU A 309 -19.48 7.27 20.81
C LEU A 309 -20.09 6.94 22.18
N GLN A 310 -20.95 5.92 22.24
CA GLN A 310 -21.67 5.48 23.44
C GLN A 310 -20.89 4.47 24.32
N ASP A 311 -19.68 4.07 23.92
CA ASP A 311 -18.90 3.01 24.58
C ASP A 311 -19.63 1.64 24.62
N GLU A 312 -20.45 1.36 23.61
CA GLU A 312 -21.20 0.11 23.50
C GLU A 312 -20.43 -0.97 22.74
N LYS A 313 -20.76 -2.24 23.04
CA LYS A 313 -20.27 -3.44 22.34
C LYS A 313 -18.75 -3.49 22.12
N ASN A 314 -17.98 -2.85 23.01
CA ASN A 314 -16.53 -2.70 22.90
C ASN A 314 -16.06 -2.01 21.59
N MET A 315 -16.89 -1.16 20.98
CA MET A 315 -16.53 -0.48 19.71
C MET A 315 -15.51 0.65 19.91
N ASN A 316 -15.39 1.21 21.12
CA ASN A 316 -14.33 2.15 21.47
C ASN A 316 -13.00 1.42 21.83
N VAL A 317 -12.52 0.57 20.94
CA VAL A 317 -11.29 -0.24 21.14
C VAL A 317 -10.03 0.60 21.37
N ASN A 318 -10.00 1.83 20.84
CA ASN A 318 -8.87 2.74 20.96
C ASN A 318 -8.99 3.68 22.18
N HIS A 319 -10.02 3.51 23.02
CA HIS A 319 -10.26 4.33 24.21
C HIS A 319 -10.24 5.85 23.91
N PHE A 320 -11.01 6.28 22.91
CA PHE A 320 -11.17 7.70 22.59
C PHE A 320 -11.80 8.46 23.74
N ASN A 321 -11.21 9.60 24.10
CA ASN A 321 -11.77 10.51 25.11
C ASN A 321 -12.90 11.37 24.52
N ILE A 322 -13.55 12.18 25.36
CA ILE A 322 -14.72 12.99 24.95
C ILE A 322 -14.40 13.99 23.82
N GLU A 323 -13.23 14.62 23.83
CA GLU A 323 -12.83 15.56 22.77
C GLU A 323 -12.55 14.83 21.45
N GLN A 324 -11.93 13.65 21.51
CA GLN A 324 -11.68 12.81 20.33
C GLN A 324 -13.00 12.28 19.75
N LYS A 325 -13.93 11.84 20.62
CA LYS A 325 -15.29 11.46 20.23
C LYS A 325 -16.04 12.63 19.59
N ALA A 326 -15.88 13.84 20.10
CA ALA A 326 -16.47 15.05 19.51
C ALA A 326 -15.92 15.34 18.10
N HIS A 327 -14.63 15.10 17.85
CA HIS A 327 -14.07 15.17 16.50
C HIS A 327 -14.63 14.08 15.58
N ILE A 328 -14.70 12.84 16.06
CA ILE A 328 -15.28 11.71 15.31
C ILE A 328 -16.72 12.02 14.89
N PHE A 329 -17.53 12.51 15.83
CA PHE A 329 -18.90 12.97 15.57
C PHE A 329 -18.94 14.02 14.45
N CYS A 330 -18.02 14.99 14.44
CA CYS A 330 -17.98 16.01 13.38
C CYS A 330 -17.65 15.42 12.00
N TYR A 331 -16.69 14.49 11.91
CA TYR A 331 -16.38 13.83 10.63
C TYR A 331 -17.56 13.01 10.11
N PHE A 332 -18.23 12.28 11.01
CA PHE A 332 -19.43 11.52 10.68
C PHE A 332 -20.56 12.43 10.18
N ALA A 333 -20.88 13.49 10.94
CA ALA A 333 -21.94 14.43 10.58
C ALA A 333 -21.70 15.13 9.24
N ASN A 334 -20.45 15.49 8.94
CA ASN A 334 -20.10 16.08 7.64
C ASN A 334 -20.33 15.08 6.50
N SER A 335 -19.97 13.81 6.72
CA SER A 335 -20.12 12.75 5.73
C SER A 335 -21.59 12.45 5.46
N GLU A 336 -22.37 12.21 6.52
CA GLU A 336 -23.81 11.98 6.43
C GLU A 336 -24.51 13.14 5.73
N TYR A 337 -24.17 14.39 6.08
CA TYR A 337 -24.76 15.56 5.42
C TYR A 337 -24.54 15.54 3.90
N LYS A 338 -23.33 15.23 3.41
CA LYS A 338 -23.07 15.15 1.96
C LYS A 338 -23.90 14.06 1.29
N MET A 339 -23.97 12.88 1.90
CA MET A 339 -24.74 11.76 1.35
C MET A 339 -26.23 12.09 1.32
N ARG A 340 -26.77 12.62 2.43
CA ARG A 340 -28.17 13.03 2.51
C ARG A 340 -28.53 14.15 1.53
N LYS A 341 -27.66 15.16 1.36
CA LYS A 341 -27.86 16.18 0.33
C LYS A 341 -27.84 15.63 -1.09
N ARG A 342 -27.02 14.60 -1.35
CA ARG A 342 -26.94 13.97 -2.68
C ARG A 342 -28.19 13.15 -3.00
N TYR A 343 -28.77 12.51 -1.99
CA TYR A 343 -29.92 11.60 -2.14
C TYR A 343 -31.20 12.14 -1.47
N GLU A 344 -31.35 13.47 -1.38
CA GLU A 344 -32.50 14.12 -0.70
C GLU A 344 -33.84 13.72 -1.33
N GLU A 345 -33.85 13.42 -2.64
CA GLU A 345 -35.03 12.94 -3.38
C GLU A 345 -35.49 11.53 -2.99
N TYR A 346 -34.64 10.74 -2.30
CA TYR A 346 -34.95 9.40 -1.82
C TYR A 346 -35.49 9.38 -0.39
N MET A 347 -35.69 10.56 0.22
CA MET A 347 -36.14 10.75 1.62
C MET A 347 -37.52 11.41 1.69
N ILE A 348 -38.42 11.05 0.78
CA ILE A 348 -39.73 11.71 0.63
C ILE A 348 -40.59 11.42 1.88
N PRO A 349 -41.16 12.47 2.54
CA PRO A 349 -42.08 12.27 3.66
C PRO A 349 -43.30 11.45 3.27
N ASP A 350 -43.61 10.46 4.11
CA ASP A 350 -44.81 9.63 4.03
C ASP A 350 -44.90 8.77 2.74
N ASP A 351 -43.78 8.62 2.02
CA ASP A 351 -43.65 7.67 0.92
C ASP A 351 -43.23 6.30 1.47
N PRO A 352 -44.10 5.26 1.39
CA PRO A 352 -43.76 3.92 1.87
C PRO A 352 -42.67 3.24 1.03
N ASP A 353 -42.39 3.77 -0.18
CA ASP A 353 -41.34 3.28 -1.06
C ASP A 353 -40.04 4.09 -0.90
N ALA A 354 -40.00 5.08 0.01
CA ALA A 354 -38.77 5.78 0.34
C ALA A 354 -37.74 4.80 0.88
N THR A 355 -36.60 4.74 0.20
CA THR A 355 -35.53 3.83 0.57
C THR A 355 -34.78 4.32 1.79
N TRP A 356 -34.63 5.64 1.99
CA TRP A 356 -33.87 6.24 3.10
C TRP A 356 -34.75 6.69 4.27
N ASP A 357 -34.26 6.45 5.48
CA ASP A 357 -34.85 7.00 6.70
C ASP A 357 -34.81 8.54 6.72
N GLN A 358 -35.92 9.14 7.13
CA GLN A 358 -36.02 10.60 7.23
C GLN A 358 -35.21 11.19 8.38
N THR A 359 -35.02 10.41 9.45
CA THR A 359 -34.24 10.84 10.61
C THR A 359 -32.76 10.53 10.35
N ALA A 360 -31.92 11.55 10.43
CA ALA A 360 -30.47 11.39 10.34
C ALA A 360 -29.91 10.72 11.59
N TRP A 361 -28.93 9.83 11.41
CA TRP A 361 -28.17 9.26 12.51
C TRP A 361 -27.47 10.35 13.32
N THR A 362 -26.97 11.39 12.67
CA THR A 362 -26.40 12.56 13.35
C THR A 362 -27.42 13.19 14.29
N ALA A 363 -28.69 13.31 13.89
CA ALA A 363 -29.74 13.86 14.75
C ALA A 363 -30.02 12.97 15.97
N VAL A 364 -30.03 11.65 15.79
CA VAL A 364 -30.12 10.67 16.88
C VAL A 364 -28.94 10.85 17.84
N LEU A 365 -27.71 10.93 17.32
CA LEU A 365 -26.50 11.10 18.12
C LEU A 365 -26.42 12.46 18.83
N MET A 366 -26.98 13.53 18.27
CA MET A 366 -27.09 14.81 18.99
C MET A 366 -27.91 14.68 20.29
N LYS A 367 -28.94 13.81 20.28
CA LYS A 367 -29.79 13.54 21.44
C LYS A 367 -29.13 12.54 22.40
N ASP A 368 -28.68 11.41 21.87
CA ASP A 368 -28.21 10.28 22.69
C ASP A 368 -26.79 10.51 23.23
N CYS A 369 -25.95 11.23 22.49
CA CYS A 369 -24.57 11.57 22.86
C CYS A 369 -24.43 13.06 23.23
N LYS A 370 -25.37 13.59 24.03
CA LYS A 370 -25.48 15.03 24.34
C LYS A 370 -24.17 15.68 24.79
N SER A 371 -23.41 15.05 25.69
CA SER A 371 -22.13 15.59 26.19
C SER A 371 -21.07 15.72 25.09
N ILE A 372 -21.03 14.77 24.17
CA ILE A 372 -20.13 14.77 22.99
C ILE A 372 -20.56 15.88 22.02
N TYR A 373 -21.85 15.99 21.73
CA TYR A 373 -22.38 17.05 20.87
C TYR A 373 -22.13 18.45 21.45
N GLU A 374 -22.35 18.64 22.75
CA GLU A 374 -22.08 19.91 23.43
C GLU A 374 -20.59 20.27 23.41
N THR A 375 -19.70 19.28 23.57
CA THR A 375 -18.25 19.44 23.44
C THR A 375 -17.88 19.88 22.02
N ALA A 376 -18.43 19.23 21.00
CA ALA A 376 -18.21 19.60 19.60
C ALA A 376 -18.69 21.02 19.32
N ARG A 377 -19.89 21.39 19.79
CA ARG A 377 -20.48 22.72 19.63
C ARG A 377 -19.64 23.80 20.30
N ALA A 378 -19.14 23.55 21.51
CA ALA A 378 -18.28 24.49 22.24
C ALA A 378 -16.98 24.81 21.48
N HIS A 379 -16.50 23.86 20.68
CA HIS A 379 -15.32 24.02 19.82
C HIS A 379 -15.67 24.43 18.38
N ASN A 380 -16.89 24.95 18.14
CA ASN A 380 -17.37 25.32 16.81
C ASN A 380 -17.18 24.19 15.77
N PHE A 381 -17.44 22.96 16.20
CA PHE A 381 -17.30 21.72 15.44
C PHE A 381 -15.91 21.54 14.80
N TYR A 382 -14.88 22.10 15.44
CA TYR A 382 -13.47 22.04 15.05
C TYR A 382 -13.19 22.52 13.61
N GLY A 383 -14.12 23.28 13.00
CA GLY A 383 -14.06 23.66 11.59
C GLY A 383 -14.28 22.51 10.59
N ILE A 384 -14.56 21.29 11.07
CA ILE A 384 -14.86 20.11 10.24
C ILE A 384 -16.28 20.22 9.68
N CYS A 385 -17.23 20.59 10.53
CA CYS A 385 -18.60 20.93 10.14
C CYS A 385 -18.85 22.42 10.30
N LYS A 386 -19.56 23.03 9.35
CA LYS A 386 -20.12 24.37 9.57
C LYS A 386 -21.31 24.25 10.54
N PRO A 387 -21.50 25.17 11.50
CA PRO A 387 -22.68 25.18 12.37
C PRO A 387 -24.01 25.12 11.61
N ALA A 388 -24.06 25.73 10.41
CA ALA A 388 -25.22 25.68 9.52
C ALA A 388 -25.59 24.25 9.08
N ILE A 389 -24.61 23.36 8.90
CA ILE A 389 -24.85 21.93 8.58
C ILE A 389 -25.60 21.26 9.73
N MET A 390 -25.14 21.47 10.97
CA MET A 390 -25.78 20.88 12.15
C MET A 390 -27.21 21.40 12.34
N LYS A 391 -27.42 22.69 12.08
CA LYS A 391 -28.75 23.29 12.08
C LYS A 391 -29.66 22.67 11.01
N GLU A 392 -29.19 22.55 9.77
CA GLU A 392 -29.98 21.96 8.69
C GLU A 392 -30.31 20.49 8.95
N ILE A 393 -29.37 19.70 9.48
CA ILE A 393 -29.64 18.32 9.91
C ILE A 393 -30.77 18.28 10.93
N ALA A 394 -30.70 19.12 11.98
CA ALA A 394 -31.72 19.15 13.03
C ALA A 394 -33.10 19.60 12.51
N GLU A 395 -33.15 20.55 11.57
CA GLU A 395 -34.40 21.10 11.02
C GLU A 395 -35.05 20.18 9.99
N LYS A 396 -34.27 19.56 9.10
CA LYS A 396 -34.79 18.73 7.99
C LYS A 396 -34.89 17.25 8.31
N TRP A 397 -33.91 16.73 9.04
CA TRP A 397 -33.74 15.30 9.30
C TRP A 397 -33.66 15.02 10.81
N GLY A 398 -34.22 15.91 11.63
CA GLY A 398 -34.28 15.78 13.08
C GLY A 398 -35.15 14.61 13.53
N THR A 399 -34.97 14.19 14.79
CA THR A 399 -35.87 13.21 15.41
C THR A 399 -37.28 13.79 15.48
N ARG A 400 -38.23 13.16 14.79
CA ARG A 400 -39.65 13.54 14.89
C ARG A 400 -40.23 12.95 16.18
N GLU A 401 -40.90 13.79 16.96
CA GLU A 401 -41.79 13.30 18.03
C GLU A 401 -43.05 12.77 17.35
N TYR A 402 -43.27 11.46 17.44
CA TYR A 402 -44.51 10.80 16.99
C TYR A 402 -45.56 10.82 18.09
#